data_AF-A0AA39HKI4-F1
#
_entry.id   AF-A0AA39HKI4-F1
#
_cell.length_a   1.000
_cell.length_b   1.000
_cell.length_c   1.000
_cell.angle_alpha   90.00
_cell.angle_beta   90.00
_cell.angle_gamma   90.00
#
_symmetry.space_group_name_H-M   'P 1'
#
loop_
_entity.id
_entity.type
_entity.pdbx_description
1 polymer ?
#
loop_
_entity_poly.entity_id
_entity_poly.type
_entity_poly.pdbx_seq_one_letter_code
_entity_poly.pdbx_strand_id
1 'polypeptide(L)'
;MDQVPFNFIDSVVGLFASESLSKLAGRFHYAIWGTVLKEHSQKRQSYFVDIYVTGKQVHCDITSKDGRLSRQEPLEFDCRYTRFIGICSSRRPHEAESRPSTLTFRKDQMGSLSELFLRYTDERHCRYMGLDEEFNTAFVKYALRKATFQHLSLYYCGQSSEDFLKDHIDNSPHWRILSLDGKWPDSIVPYIMKACLSERYCDISLIKLRFSEQRLISDKDIFELLRRWRAGEKFQCRLSYRPKSDEGTYAKSWALYKTPFGTTRYLRDERKKSLVHCKEKYLYITLHFTVCSCDTSDECAFKGRFPDLHVF
;
A
#
# COMPACT_ATOMS: atom_id res chain seq x y z
N MET A 1 30.32 3.72 13.87
CA MET A 1 28.98 3.76 13.24
C MET A 1 28.28 5.10 13.47
N ASP A 2 28.61 5.82 14.55
CA ASP A 2 27.95 7.07 14.93
C ASP A 2 28.10 8.23 13.93
N GLN A 3 29.06 8.13 13.00
CA GLN A 3 29.25 9.11 11.93
C GLN A 3 28.54 8.75 10.61
N VAL A 4 27.99 7.53 10.49
CA VAL A 4 27.31 7.10 9.27
C VAL A 4 25.87 7.60 9.31
N PRO A 5 25.37 8.25 8.24
CA PRO A 5 23.98 8.68 8.19
C PRO A 5 23.05 7.52 8.49
N PHE A 6 22.17 7.72 9.45
CA PHE A 6 21.33 6.66 9.95
C PHE A 6 20.48 5.99 8.85
N ASN A 7 20.00 6.79 7.89
CA ASN A 7 19.23 6.31 6.74
C ASN A 7 20.00 5.31 5.89
N PHE A 8 21.35 5.44 5.81
CA PHE A 8 22.19 4.47 5.13
C PHE A 8 22.21 3.14 5.89
N ILE A 9 22.44 3.19 7.21
CA ILE A 9 22.45 1.98 8.05
C ILE A 9 21.09 1.28 7.96
N ASP A 10 19.99 2.03 8.06
CA ASP A 10 18.65 1.45 7.97
C ASP A 10 18.35 0.86 6.60
N SER A 11 18.82 1.50 5.53
CA SER A 11 18.70 0.96 4.17
C SER A 11 19.45 -0.35 4.02
N VAL A 12 20.67 -0.45 4.56
CA VAL A 12 21.48 -1.67 4.53
C VAL A 12 20.85 -2.76 5.39
N VAL A 13 20.47 -2.46 6.64
CA VAL A 13 19.78 -3.38 7.54
C VAL A 13 18.48 -3.87 6.91
N GLY A 14 17.68 -2.97 6.34
CA GLY A 14 16.42 -3.30 5.67
C GLY A 14 16.62 -4.18 4.44
N LEU A 15 17.70 -3.99 3.67
CA LEU A 15 18.08 -4.90 2.60
C LEU A 15 18.35 -6.30 3.17
N PHE A 16 19.23 -6.43 4.16
CA PHE A 16 19.58 -7.72 4.76
C PHE A 16 18.44 -8.41 5.53
N ALA A 17 17.47 -7.65 6.05
CA ALA A 17 16.30 -8.18 6.72
C ALA A 17 15.28 -8.81 5.75
N SER A 18 15.37 -8.54 4.45
CA SER A 18 14.56 -9.24 3.46
C SER A 18 14.93 -10.72 3.40
N GLU A 19 13.95 -11.62 3.28
CA GLU A 19 14.18 -13.08 3.26
C GLU A 19 15.20 -13.50 2.20
N SER A 20 15.24 -12.80 1.07
CA SER A 20 16.18 -13.05 -0.03
C SER A 20 17.63 -12.77 0.34
N LEU A 21 17.90 -11.70 1.10
CA LEU A 21 19.27 -11.32 1.50
C LEU A 21 19.68 -11.91 2.85
N SER A 22 18.74 -12.36 3.69
CA SER A 22 19.06 -13.08 4.93
C SER A 22 19.89 -14.35 4.66
N LYS A 23 19.63 -15.03 3.53
CA LYS A 23 20.41 -16.17 3.04
C LYS A 23 21.84 -15.77 2.62
N LEU A 24 22.02 -14.53 2.17
CA LEU A 24 23.33 -13.97 1.82
C LEU A 24 24.07 -13.40 3.04
N ALA A 25 23.35 -12.98 4.09
CA ALA A 25 23.97 -12.50 5.34
C ALA A 25 24.90 -13.56 5.95
N GLY A 26 24.55 -14.86 5.85
CA GLY A 26 25.42 -15.97 6.26
C GLY A 26 26.70 -16.13 5.42
N ARG A 27 26.78 -15.50 4.24
CA ARG A 27 27.96 -15.52 3.34
C ARG A 27 28.86 -14.30 3.48
N PHE A 28 28.39 -13.22 4.10
CA PHE A 28 29.25 -12.07 4.39
C PHE A 28 30.14 -12.39 5.58
N HIS A 29 31.36 -12.87 5.30
CA HIS A 29 32.41 -13.10 6.30
C HIS A 29 32.91 -11.83 7.02
N TYR A 30 32.32 -10.65 6.74
CA TYR A 30 32.64 -9.42 7.45
C TYR A 30 31.98 -9.40 8.83
N ALA A 31 32.76 -9.78 9.85
CA ALA A 31 32.35 -9.85 11.25
C ALA A 31 31.63 -8.57 11.76
N ILE A 32 31.98 -7.41 11.21
CA ILE A 32 31.39 -6.12 11.59
C ILE A 32 29.92 -6.03 11.16
N TRP A 33 29.57 -6.36 9.91
CA TRP A 33 28.18 -6.28 9.44
C TRP A 33 27.29 -7.32 10.12
N GLY A 34 27.81 -8.52 10.39
CA GLY A 34 27.06 -9.51 11.18
C GLY A 34 26.69 -8.98 12.56
N THR A 35 27.63 -8.29 13.23
CA THR A 35 27.40 -7.65 14.53
C THR A 35 26.38 -6.52 14.43
N VAL A 36 26.54 -5.62 13.46
CA VAL A 36 25.61 -4.50 13.23
C VAL A 36 24.19 -4.99 12.93
N LEU A 37 24.04 -5.97 12.05
CA LEU A 37 22.74 -6.55 11.69
C LEU A 37 22.09 -7.25 12.88
N LYS A 38 22.87 -8.00 13.66
CA LYS A 38 22.40 -8.64 14.90
C LYS A 38 21.95 -7.60 15.91
N GLU A 39 22.77 -6.58 16.17
CA GLU A 39 22.42 -5.51 17.10
C GLU A 39 21.17 -4.76 16.65
N HIS A 40 21.10 -4.34 15.39
CA HIS A 40 19.92 -3.65 14.86
C HIS A 40 18.68 -4.53 14.91
N SER A 41 18.76 -5.79 14.49
CA SER A 41 17.59 -6.69 14.53
C SER A 41 17.10 -6.95 15.96
N GLN A 42 18.01 -7.04 16.94
CA GLN A 42 17.67 -7.24 18.35
C GLN A 42 17.10 -6.00 19.02
N LYS A 43 17.61 -4.81 18.67
CA LYS A 43 17.18 -3.54 19.27
C LYS A 43 16.03 -2.87 18.53
N ARG A 44 15.80 -3.19 17.25
CA ARG A 44 14.77 -2.54 16.42
C ARG A 44 13.39 -2.78 17.00
N GLN A 45 12.70 -1.68 17.29
CA GLN A 45 11.33 -1.66 17.76
C GLN A 45 10.46 -1.12 16.64
N SER A 46 9.37 -1.81 16.35
CA SER A 46 8.42 -1.42 15.32
C SER A 46 7.08 -1.16 15.96
N TYR A 47 6.44 -0.05 15.60
CA TYR A 47 5.17 0.37 16.15
C TYR A 47 4.15 0.71 15.07
N PHE A 48 2.88 0.53 15.42
CA PHE A 48 1.72 1.09 14.75
C PHE A 48 1.24 2.30 15.55
N VAL A 49 0.89 3.35 14.82
CA VAL A 49 0.36 4.60 15.37
C VAL A 49 -1.09 4.72 14.93
N ASP A 50 -2.02 4.69 15.87
CA ASP A 50 -3.44 4.93 15.64
C ASP A 50 -3.81 6.32 16.17
N ILE A 51 -4.45 7.11 15.32
CA ILE A 51 -4.70 8.54 15.56
C ILE A 51 -6.20 8.79 15.41
N TYR A 52 -6.76 9.61 16.28
CA TYR A 52 -8.12 10.11 16.12
C TYR A 52 -8.25 11.51 16.70
N VAL A 53 -9.19 12.28 16.18
CA VAL A 53 -9.41 13.68 16.57
C VAL A 53 -10.74 13.80 17.29
N THR A 54 -10.74 14.43 18.47
CA THR A 54 -11.97 14.74 19.22
C THR A 54 -11.99 16.21 19.63
N GLY A 55 -12.86 16.99 19.01
CA GLY A 55 -12.97 18.42 19.27
C GLY A 55 -11.67 19.17 18.98
N LYS A 56 -10.95 19.59 20.04
CA LYS A 56 -9.68 20.33 19.95
C LYS A 56 -8.44 19.48 20.25
N GLN A 57 -8.63 18.19 20.49
CA GLN A 57 -7.57 17.26 20.87
C GLN A 57 -7.33 16.23 19.79
N VAL A 58 -6.06 15.82 19.68
CA VAL A 58 -5.58 14.72 18.85
C VAL A 58 -5.09 13.65 19.79
N HIS A 59 -5.64 12.46 19.66
CA HIS A 59 -5.27 11.30 20.46
C HIS A 59 -4.41 10.37 19.61
N CYS A 60 -3.39 9.80 20.23
CA CYS A 60 -2.40 8.95 19.58
C CYS A 60 -2.15 7.72 20.45
N ASP A 61 -2.52 6.56 19.93
CA ASP A 61 -2.22 5.26 20.49
C ASP A 61 -1.00 4.67 19.76
N ILE A 62 0.04 4.30 20.51
CA ILE A 62 1.24 3.67 19.96
C ILE A 62 1.31 2.23 20.44
N THR A 63 1.18 1.29 19.51
CA THR A 63 1.18 -0.15 19.78
C THR A 63 2.39 -0.79 19.13
N SER A 64 3.19 -1.56 19.87
CA SER A 64 4.30 -2.30 19.27
C SER A 64 3.78 -3.39 18.34
N LYS A 65 4.63 -3.84 17.41
CA LYS A 65 4.30 -4.85 16.39
C LYS A 65 3.81 -6.18 17.01
N ASP A 66 4.22 -6.50 18.22
CA ASP A 66 3.77 -7.67 19.00
C ASP A 66 2.42 -7.44 19.73
N GLY A 67 1.77 -6.30 19.52
CA GLY A 67 0.45 -5.96 20.07
C GLY A 67 0.48 -5.40 21.48
N ARG A 68 1.66 -5.18 22.07
CA ARG A 68 1.77 -4.59 23.40
C ARG A 68 1.60 -3.07 23.32
N LEU A 69 0.79 -2.51 24.21
CA LEU A 69 0.70 -1.06 24.35
C LEU A 69 2.02 -0.56 24.93
N SER A 70 2.66 0.39 24.25
CA SER A 70 3.84 1.03 24.81
C SER A 70 3.37 1.96 25.92
N ARG A 71 3.67 1.60 27.18
CA ARG A 71 3.53 2.51 28.33
C ARG A 71 4.67 3.53 28.43
N GLN A 72 5.55 3.60 27.43
CA GLN A 72 6.67 4.53 27.48
C GLN A 72 6.14 5.96 27.69
N GLU A 73 6.75 6.64 28.64
CA GLU A 73 6.59 8.08 28.81
C GLU A 73 6.86 8.79 27.48
N PRO A 74 6.27 9.98 27.26
CA PRO A 74 6.11 10.52 25.93
C PRO A 74 7.46 10.68 25.23
N LEU A 75 7.67 9.88 24.18
CA LEU A 75 8.53 10.18 23.03
C LEU A 75 10.06 10.11 23.21
N GLU A 76 10.59 9.39 24.20
CA GLU A 76 12.02 9.01 24.20
C GLU A 76 12.32 7.83 23.27
N PHE A 77 11.81 7.90 22.04
CA PHE A 77 12.12 6.91 21.02
C PHE A 77 13.57 7.09 20.57
N ASP A 78 14.39 6.06 20.73
CA ASP A 78 15.70 6.03 20.08
C ASP A 78 15.45 5.93 18.56
N CYS A 79 15.66 7.03 17.84
CA CYS A 79 15.50 7.09 16.39
C CYS A 79 16.36 6.06 15.67
N ARG A 80 17.44 5.57 16.31
CA ARG A 80 18.31 4.54 15.75
C ARG A 80 17.63 3.17 15.64
N TYR A 81 16.63 2.91 16.46
CA TYR A 81 16.00 1.58 16.54
C TYR A 81 14.49 1.62 16.39
N THR A 82 13.85 2.77 16.56
CA THR A 82 12.40 2.92 16.49
C THR A 82 11.91 3.14 15.07
N ARG A 83 10.89 2.38 14.65
CA ARG A 83 10.20 2.57 13.38
C ARG A 83 8.69 2.56 13.53
N PHE A 84 8.03 3.48 12.83
CA PHE A 84 6.61 3.40 12.55
C PHE A 84 6.41 2.64 11.25
N ILE A 85 5.78 1.47 11.39
CA ILE A 85 5.46 0.57 10.28
C ILE A 85 4.00 0.71 9.84
N GLY A 86 3.22 1.52 10.55
CA GLY A 86 1.91 1.97 10.10
C GLY A 86 1.44 3.19 10.88
N ILE A 87 0.77 4.09 10.17
CA ILE A 87 0.10 5.27 10.68
C ILE A 87 -1.34 5.18 10.19
N CYS A 88 -2.28 5.11 11.11
CA CYS A 88 -3.70 5.01 10.84
C CYS A 88 -4.39 6.20 11.50
N SER A 89 -5.19 6.95 10.75
CA SER A 89 -6.17 7.85 11.35
C SER A 89 -7.55 7.21 11.26
N SER A 90 -8.30 7.25 12.35
CA SER A 90 -9.61 6.62 12.48
C SER A 90 -10.67 7.67 12.82
N ARG A 91 -11.90 7.48 12.31
CA ARG A 91 -13.01 8.42 12.51
C ARG A 91 -13.66 8.34 13.88
N ARG A 92 -13.41 7.26 14.62
CA ARG A 92 -14.06 7.00 15.90
C ARG A 92 -13.01 6.53 16.89
N PRO A 93 -13.07 7.01 18.15
CA PRO A 93 -12.36 6.33 19.22
C PRO A 93 -12.85 4.88 19.24
N HIS A 94 -11.94 3.91 19.18
CA HIS A 94 -12.24 2.49 19.32
C HIS A 94 -12.73 2.21 20.75
N GLU A 95 -13.99 2.50 21.09
CA GLU A 95 -14.54 2.38 22.47
C GLU A 95 -13.53 2.86 23.54
N ALA A 96 -12.74 3.87 23.18
CA ALA A 96 -11.38 4.06 23.70
C ALA A 96 -11.32 4.91 24.96
N GLU A 97 -12.45 5.10 25.65
CA GLU A 97 -12.56 5.99 26.81
C GLU A 97 -11.75 5.50 28.05
N SER A 98 -10.84 4.53 27.92
CA SER A 98 -10.06 4.03 29.06
C SER A 98 -8.68 3.43 28.75
N ARG A 99 -8.04 3.72 27.61
CA ARG A 99 -6.65 3.26 27.42
C ARG A 99 -5.69 4.16 28.21
N PRO A 100 -4.96 3.66 29.23
CA PRO A 100 -4.10 4.49 30.07
C PRO A 100 -2.88 5.07 29.32
N SER A 101 -2.60 4.58 28.11
CA SER A 101 -1.41 4.90 27.31
C SER A 101 -1.68 5.85 26.14
N THR A 102 -2.90 6.39 26.02
CA THR A 102 -3.22 7.30 24.92
C THR A 102 -2.53 8.65 25.13
N LEU A 103 -1.67 9.03 24.20
CA LEU A 103 -1.04 10.34 24.19
C LEU A 103 -2.05 11.36 23.66
N THR A 104 -2.24 12.46 24.39
CA THR A 104 -3.14 13.54 23.98
C THR A 104 -2.34 14.77 23.61
N PHE A 105 -2.64 15.32 22.44
CA PHE A 105 -2.04 16.54 21.92
C PHE A 105 -3.13 17.55 21.61
N ARG A 106 -2.76 18.82 21.54
CA ARG A 106 -3.65 19.85 21.00
C ARG A 106 -3.62 19.82 19.48
N LYS A 107 -4.74 20.19 18.87
CA LYS A 107 -4.91 20.21 17.41
C LYS A 107 -3.98 21.19 16.67
N ASP A 108 -3.57 22.28 17.30
CA ASP A 108 -2.54 23.19 16.77
C ASP A 108 -1.16 22.51 16.65
N GLN A 109 -0.94 21.37 17.31
CA GLN A 109 0.30 20.60 17.26
C GLN A 109 0.32 19.52 16.16
N MET A 110 -0.71 19.42 15.31
CA MET A 110 -0.79 18.42 14.23
C MET A 110 0.42 18.46 13.28
N GLY A 111 0.97 19.65 13.01
CA GLY A 111 2.18 19.78 12.18
C GLY A 111 3.40 19.11 12.82
N SER A 112 3.63 19.36 14.11
CA SER A 112 4.72 18.74 14.87
C SER A 112 4.54 17.23 15.00
N LEU A 113 3.31 16.75 15.15
CA LEU A 113 3.00 15.32 15.14
C LEU A 113 3.30 14.68 13.77
N SER A 114 2.89 15.34 12.69
CA SER A 114 3.17 14.85 11.33
C SER A 114 4.68 14.75 11.09
N GLU A 115 5.45 15.74 11.53
CA GLU A 115 6.92 15.70 11.49
C GLU A 115 7.48 14.52 12.27
N LEU A 116 7.04 14.35 13.51
CA LEU A 116 7.45 13.26 14.37
C LEU A 116 7.18 11.92 13.68
N PHE A 117 5.96 11.71 13.17
CA PHE A 117 5.61 10.45 12.52
C PHE A 117 6.45 10.17 11.27
N LEU A 118 6.69 11.17 10.42
CA LEU A 118 7.55 11.00 9.25
C LEU A 118 9.00 10.72 9.64
N ARG A 119 9.51 11.35 10.71
CA ARG A 119 10.88 11.13 11.19
C ARG A 119 11.15 9.66 11.57
N TYR A 120 10.16 8.96 12.10
CA TYR A 120 10.28 7.54 12.49
C TYR A 120 9.70 6.58 11.44
N THR A 121 9.16 7.08 10.33
CA THR A 121 8.53 6.24 9.30
C THR A 121 9.57 5.44 8.52
N ASP A 122 9.35 4.13 8.41
CA ASP A 122 10.10 3.28 7.47
C ASP A 122 9.43 3.34 6.09
N GLU A 123 9.91 4.20 5.18
CA GLU A 123 9.28 4.43 3.86
C GLU A 123 9.03 3.13 3.06
N ARG A 124 9.87 2.11 3.24
CA ARG A 124 9.77 0.84 2.51
C ARG A 124 8.68 -0.08 3.03
N HIS A 125 8.29 0.07 4.29
CA HIS A 125 7.38 -0.85 4.98
C HIS A 125 6.16 -0.16 5.59
N CYS A 126 6.17 1.17 5.66
CA CYS A 126 5.14 1.92 6.33
C CYS A 126 3.85 1.93 5.53
N ARG A 127 2.76 1.80 6.28
CA ARG A 127 1.39 1.84 5.80
C ARG A 127 0.75 3.13 6.29
N TYR A 128 0.29 3.98 5.40
CA TYR A 128 -0.56 5.11 5.78
C TYR A 128 -2.02 4.77 5.53
N MET A 129 -2.89 5.00 6.50
CA MET A 129 -4.34 4.85 6.39
C MET A 129 -5.06 6.08 6.94
N GLY A 130 -5.35 7.06 6.09
CA GLY A 130 -6.00 8.29 6.50
C GLY A 130 -7.53 8.22 6.40
N LEU A 131 -8.26 7.88 7.47
CA LEU A 131 -9.73 7.82 7.47
C LEU A 131 -10.41 9.03 8.13
N ASP A 132 -9.70 9.72 9.03
CA ASP A 132 -10.12 10.99 9.63
C ASP A 132 -9.79 12.14 8.68
N GLU A 133 -10.80 12.91 8.27
CA GLU A 133 -10.65 13.95 7.23
C GLU A 133 -9.70 15.07 7.67
N GLU A 134 -9.79 15.48 8.93
CA GLU A 134 -9.04 16.62 9.44
C GLU A 134 -7.56 16.30 9.60
N PHE A 135 -7.25 15.21 10.30
CA PHE A 135 -5.87 14.75 10.41
C PHE A 135 -5.30 14.40 9.04
N ASN A 136 -6.08 13.73 8.17
CA ASN A 136 -5.62 13.38 6.83
C ASN A 136 -5.24 14.64 6.04
N THR A 137 -6.04 15.71 6.09
CA THR A 137 -5.73 16.98 5.43
C THR A 137 -4.40 17.57 5.90
N ALA A 138 -4.19 17.63 7.22
CA ALA A 138 -2.96 18.16 7.80
C ALA A 138 -1.74 17.28 7.46
N PHE A 139 -1.89 15.97 7.59
CA PHE A 139 -0.82 15.01 7.38
C PHE A 139 -0.39 14.93 5.91
N VAL A 140 -1.31 14.78 4.95
CA VAL A 140 -0.94 14.69 3.53
C VAL A 140 -0.29 15.97 3.02
N LYS A 141 -0.73 17.14 3.52
CA LYS A 141 -0.10 18.43 3.21
C LYS A 141 1.34 18.49 3.73
N TYR A 142 1.59 17.96 4.93
CA TYR A 142 2.92 17.91 5.50
C TYR A 142 3.83 16.89 4.80
N ALA A 143 3.27 15.73 4.45
CA ALA A 143 3.99 14.58 3.87
C ALA A 143 4.29 14.71 2.37
N LEU A 144 3.59 15.59 1.66
CA LEU A 144 3.80 15.86 0.24
C LEU A 144 5.29 16.09 -0.08
N ARG A 145 5.84 15.29 -1.01
CA ARG A 145 7.27 15.28 -1.42
C ARG A 145 8.27 14.94 -0.31
N LYS A 146 7.83 14.58 0.89
CA LYS A 146 8.71 14.23 2.02
C LYS A 146 8.72 12.76 2.36
N ALA A 147 7.67 12.03 1.99
CA ALA A 147 7.55 10.63 2.34
C ALA A 147 6.87 9.84 1.23
N THR A 148 7.27 8.58 1.12
CA THR A 148 6.56 7.58 0.33
C THR A 148 6.16 6.42 1.22
N PHE A 149 5.11 5.72 0.82
CA PHE A 149 4.47 4.66 1.59
C PHE A 149 4.26 3.44 0.70
N GLN A 150 4.55 2.27 1.25
CA GLN A 150 4.31 1.01 0.57
C GLN A 150 2.81 0.72 0.45
N HIS A 151 2.05 0.94 1.53
CA HIS A 151 0.60 0.84 1.51
C HIS A 151 0.01 2.21 1.81
N LEU A 152 -0.85 2.67 0.91
CA LEU A 152 -1.44 3.99 0.97
C LEU A 152 -2.96 3.84 0.93
N SER A 153 -3.66 4.18 2.01
CA SER A 153 -5.12 4.35 2.04
C SER A 153 -5.41 5.83 2.24
N LEU A 154 -5.97 6.49 1.22
CA LEU A 154 -6.26 7.92 1.23
C LEU A 154 -7.77 8.17 1.22
N TYR A 155 -8.22 8.96 2.16
CA TYR A 155 -9.52 9.62 2.07
C TYR A 155 -9.41 10.91 1.25
N TYR A 156 -10.39 11.16 0.37
CA TYR A 156 -10.45 12.42 -0.37
C TYR A 156 -10.75 13.59 0.57
N CYS A 157 -9.83 14.54 0.66
CA CYS A 157 -9.95 15.76 1.45
C CYS A 157 -9.60 17.02 0.61
N GLY A 158 -10.01 17.01 -0.67
CA GLY A 158 -9.76 18.08 -1.61
C GLY A 158 -8.38 18.02 -2.28
N GLN A 159 -7.92 19.17 -2.78
CA GLN A 159 -6.73 19.29 -3.63
C GLN A 159 -5.46 18.69 -3.00
N SER A 160 -5.27 18.84 -1.68
CA SER A 160 -4.10 18.30 -0.98
C SER A 160 -3.98 16.78 -1.13
N SER A 161 -5.10 16.04 -1.07
CA SER A 161 -5.09 14.59 -1.26
C SER A 161 -4.85 14.17 -2.71
N GLU A 162 -5.32 14.97 -3.67
CA GLU A 162 -5.00 14.75 -5.10
C GLU A 162 -3.53 14.97 -5.40
N ASP A 163 -2.97 16.09 -4.95
CA ASP A 163 -1.58 16.43 -5.20
C ASP A 163 -0.66 15.40 -4.56
N PHE A 164 -0.99 14.97 -3.34
CA PHE A 164 -0.30 13.89 -2.66
C PHE A 164 -0.37 12.56 -3.43
N LEU A 165 -1.56 12.18 -3.93
CA LEU A 165 -1.70 10.97 -4.74
C LEU A 165 -0.91 11.03 -6.06
N LYS A 166 -0.95 12.17 -6.76
CA LYS A 166 -0.22 12.38 -8.02
C LYS A 166 1.29 12.29 -7.78
N ASP A 167 1.78 13.00 -6.76
CA ASP A 167 3.18 12.96 -6.32
C ASP A 167 3.60 11.52 -5.99
N HIS A 168 2.76 10.77 -5.26
CA HIS A 168 3.06 9.39 -4.91
C HIS A 168 3.08 8.45 -6.12
N ILE A 169 2.15 8.60 -7.07
CA ILE A 169 2.14 7.79 -8.30
C ILE A 169 3.39 8.04 -9.16
N ASP A 170 3.87 9.28 -9.17
CA ASP A 170 5.00 9.70 -10.01
C ASP A 170 6.35 9.40 -9.37
N ASN A 171 6.43 9.51 -8.04
CA ASN A 171 7.70 9.50 -7.30
C ASN A 171 7.89 8.30 -6.37
N SER A 172 6.83 7.56 -5.99
CA SER A 172 6.99 6.41 -5.07
C SER A 172 7.54 5.18 -5.81
N PRO A 173 8.72 4.65 -5.43
CA PRO A 173 9.33 3.51 -6.12
C PRO A 173 8.75 2.15 -5.69
N HIS A 174 7.99 2.08 -4.60
CA HIS A 174 7.75 0.80 -3.89
C HIS A 174 6.31 0.60 -3.39
N TRP A 175 5.33 1.37 -3.87
CA TRP A 175 3.97 1.15 -3.39
C TRP A 175 3.36 -0.15 -3.94
N ARG A 176 2.75 -0.91 -3.03
CA ARG A 176 2.11 -2.21 -3.28
C ARG A 176 0.61 -2.15 -3.15
N ILE A 177 0.08 -1.26 -2.31
CA ILE A 177 -1.37 -1.15 -2.12
C ILE A 177 -1.75 0.31 -2.17
N LEU A 178 -2.66 0.65 -3.08
CA LEU A 178 -3.33 1.94 -3.10
C LEU A 178 -4.81 1.71 -2.80
N SER A 179 -5.32 2.30 -1.73
CA SER A 179 -6.73 2.31 -1.39
C SER A 179 -7.23 3.76 -1.43
N LEU A 180 -8.25 4.05 -2.23
CA LEU A 180 -8.86 5.37 -2.31
C LEU A 180 -10.26 5.28 -1.74
N ASP A 181 -10.57 6.13 -0.77
CA ASP A 181 -11.86 6.24 -0.08
C ASP A 181 -12.41 7.67 -0.20
N GLY A 182 -13.74 7.84 -0.15
CA GLY A 182 -14.37 9.16 -0.27
C GLY A 182 -14.67 9.59 -1.71
N LYS A 183 -15.07 10.85 -1.90
CA LYS A 183 -15.62 11.37 -3.16
C LYS A 183 -14.55 11.94 -4.10
N TRP A 184 -13.70 11.07 -4.65
CA TRP A 184 -12.63 11.45 -5.56
C TRP A 184 -13.16 11.98 -6.90
N PRO A 185 -12.61 13.08 -7.47
CA PRO A 185 -13.06 13.59 -8.76
C PRO A 185 -12.61 12.72 -9.94
N ASP A 186 -13.35 12.77 -11.05
CA ASP A 186 -13.04 12.03 -12.28
C ASP A 186 -11.64 12.39 -12.85
N SER A 187 -11.10 13.57 -12.51
CA SER A 187 -9.75 14.02 -12.88
C SER A 187 -8.64 13.08 -12.40
N ILE A 188 -8.88 12.22 -11.40
CA ILE A 188 -7.89 11.28 -10.89
C ILE A 188 -7.81 9.96 -11.69
N VAL A 189 -8.84 9.65 -12.49
CA VAL A 189 -8.92 8.39 -13.26
C VAL A 189 -7.69 8.18 -14.16
N PRO A 190 -7.22 9.16 -14.94
CA PRO A 190 -6.02 8.98 -15.76
C PRO A 190 -4.77 8.61 -14.95
N TYR A 191 -4.64 9.11 -13.72
CA TYR A 191 -3.52 8.80 -12.84
C TYR A 191 -3.61 7.38 -12.28
N ILE A 192 -4.81 6.91 -11.91
CA ILE A 192 -5.05 5.51 -11.52
C ILE A 192 -4.71 4.57 -12.69
N MET A 193 -5.13 4.92 -13.91
CA MET A 193 -4.82 4.13 -15.10
C MET A 193 -3.31 4.13 -15.38
N LYS A 194 -2.64 5.28 -15.25
CA LYS A 194 -1.17 5.39 -15.34
C LYS A 194 -0.48 4.49 -14.31
N ALA A 195 -0.94 4.50 -13.06
CA ALA A 195 -0.42 3.68 -11.97
C ALA A 195 -0.57 2.18 -12.27
N CYS A 196 -1.74 1.78 -12.78
CA CYS A 196 -2.03 0.41 -13.24
C CYS A 196 -1.08 -0.09 -14.34
N LEU A 197 -0.65 0.80 -15.24
CA LEU A 197 0.14 0.51 -16.44
C LEU A 197 1.66 0.68 -16.25
N SER A 198 2.09 1.11 -15.06
CA SER A 198 3.49 1.41 -14.82
C SER A 198 4.31 0.14 -14.56
N GLU A 199 5.37 -0.05 -15.33
CA GLU A 199 6.32 -1.18 -15.15
C GLU A 199 7.12 -1.09 -13.85
N ARG A 200 7.13 0.07 -13.18
CA ARG A 200 7.91 0.27 -11.95
C ARG A 200 7.45 -0.63 -10.80
N TYR A 201 6.25 -1.19 -10.90
CA TYR A 201 5.61 -1.90 -9.80
C TYR A 201 5.56 -3.40 -10.08
N CYS A 202 6.73 -4.05 -9.99
CA CYS A 202 6.90 -5.48 -10.26
C CYS A 202 6.31 -6.40 -9.16
N ASP A 203 5.96 -5.85 -7.99
CA ASP A 203 5.38 -6.60 -6.87
C ASP A 203 3.91 -6.22 -6.68
N ILE A 204 3.01 -7.08 -7.21
CA ILE A 204 1.54 -7.07 -7.06
C ILE A 204 1.00 -5.74 -6.49
N SER A 205 0.86 -4.73 -7.35
CA SER A 205 0.16 -3.51 -6.99
C SER A 205 -1.33 -3.79 -6.93
N LEU A 206 -1.89 -3.71 -5.72
CA LEU A 206 -3.32 -3.82 -5.46
C LEU A 206 -3.91 -2.42 -5.33
N ILE A 207 -4.56 -1.96 -6.39
CA ILE A 207 -5.37 -0.74 -6.36
C ILE A 207 -6.80 -1.12 -5.97
N LYS A 208 -7.23 -0.65 -4.80
CA LYS A 208 -8.59 -0.80 -4.29
C LYS A 208 -9.27 0.56 -4.27
N LEU A 209 -10.28 0.74 -5.09
CA LEU A 209 -11.18 1.88 -4.98
C LEU A 209 -12.28 1.46 -4.00
N ARG A 210 -12.01 1.69 -2.72
CA ARG A 210 -12.90 1.32 -1.61
C ARG A 210 -13.89 2.47 -1.38
N PHE A 211 -15.08 2.10 -0.92
CA PHE A 211 -16.09 2.99 -0.33
C PHE A 211 -16.06 4.48 -0.71
N SER A 212 -16.73 4.76 -1.82
CA SER A 212 -17.74 5.80 -1.79
C SER A 212 -18.90 5.33 -2.67
N GLU A 213 -20.08 5.89 -2.45
CA GLU A 213 -21.21 5.77 -3.37
C GLU A 213 -20.82 6.13 -4.82
N GLN A 214 -19.67 6.80 -4.98
CA GLN A 214 -19.14 7.19 -6.26
C GLN A 214 -18.57 5.98 -7.01
N ARG A 215 -19.14 5.81 -8.18
CA ARG A 215 -18.65 4.89 -9.18
C ARG A 215 -17.64 5.67 -10.01
N LEU A 216 -16.34 5.51 -9.74
CA LEU A 216 -15.30 6.34 -10.36
C LEU A 216 -14.90 5.84 -11.75
N ILE A 217 -14.81 4.52 -11.91
CA ILE A 217 -14.30 3.88 -13.14
C ILE A 217 -15.48 3.47 -14.03
N SER A 218 -15.45 3.95 -15.28
CA SER A 218 -16.43 3.60 -16.31
C SER A 218 -16.03 2.34 -17.07
N ASP A 219 -16.98 1.75 -17.81
CA ASP A 219 -16.69 0.65 -18.73
C ASP A 219 -15.70 1.07 -19.81
N LYS A 220 -15.76 2.33 -20.29
CA LYS A 220 -14.81 2.90 -21.26
C LYS A 220 -13.37 2.86 -20.74
N ASP A 221 -13.16 3.20 -19.46
CA ASP A 221 -11.83 3.18 -18.85
C ASP A 221 -11.27 1.76 -18.79
N ILE A 222 -12.13 0.79 -18.47
CA ILE A 222 -11.75 -0.63 -18.43
C ILE A 222 -11.45 -1.16 -19.83
N PHE A 223 -12.27 -0.82 -20.82
CA PHE A 223 -12.00 -1.19 -22.20
C PHE A 223 -10.66 -0.63 -22.69
N GLU A 224 -10.36 0.63 -22.36
CA GLU A 224 -9.08 1.23 -22.69
C GLU A 224 -7.91 0.52 -22.00
N LEU A 225 -8.07 0.17 -20.72
CA LEU A 225 -7.09 -0.61 -19.96
C LEU A 225 -6.78 -1.96 -20.62
N LEU A 226 -7.84 -2.69 -21.01
CA LEU A 226 -7.74 -3.99 -21.68
C LEU A 226 -7.14 -3.87 -23.08
N ARG A 227 -7.48 -2.80 -23.81
CA ARG A 227 -6.92 -2.51 -25.13
C ARG A 227 -5.41 -2.31 -25.05
N ARG A 228 -4.94 -1.51 -24.08
CA ARG A 228 -3.50 -1.27 -23.85
C ARG A 228 -2.77 -2.52 -23.38
N TRP A 229 -3.38 -3.28 -22.47
CA TRP A 229 -2.87 -4.59 -22.05
C TRP A 229 -2.72 -5.56 -23.23
N ARG A 230 -3.69 -5.65 -24.14
CA ARG A 230 -3.56 -6.45 -25.38
C ARG A 230 -2.50 -5.89 -26.32
N ALA A 231 -2.35 -4.57 -26.41
CA ALA A 231 -1.44 -3.92 -27.36
C ALA A 231 0.05 -4.14 -27.10
N GLY A 232 0.46 -4.34 -25.85
CA GLY A 232 1.88 -4.60 -25.57
C GLY A 232 2.27 -4.37 -24.12
N GLU A 233 1.52 -3.49 -23.48
CA GLU A 233 1.96 -2.87 -22.23
C GLU A 233 1.97 -3.87 -21.09
N LYS A 234 3.06 -3.87 -20.32
CA LYS A 234 3.19 -4.77 -19.16
C LYS A 234 2.19 -4.34 -18.10
N PHE A 235 1.46 -5.32 -17.59
CA PHE A 235 0.40 -5.09 -16.63
C PHE A 235 0.48 -6.13 -15.52
N GLN A 236 0.78 -5.68 -14.31
CA GLN A 236 0.84 -6.53 -13.11
C GLN A 236 0.12 -5.84 -11.96
N CYS A 237 -1.16 -5.52 -12.18
CA CYS A 237 -2.00 -4.86 -11.19
C CYS A 237 -3.25 -5.68 -10.90
N ARG A 238 -3.73 -5.57 -9.66
CA ARG A 238 -5.08 -5.97 -9.26
C ARG A 238 -5.90 -4.72 -8.99
N LEU A 239 -6.91 -4.48 -9.83
CA LEU A 239 -7.83 -3.36 -9.72
C LEU A 239 -9.17 -3.83 -9.16
N SER A 240 -9.53 -3.38 -7.96
CA SER A 240 -10.84 -3.62 -7.35
C SER A 240 -11.62 -2.31 -7.33
N TYR A 241 -12.81 -2.28 -7.93
CA TYR A 241 -13.60 -1.06 -8.06
C TYR A 241 -15.10 -1.34 -8.14
N ARG A 242 -15.92 -0.30 -7.94
CA ARG A 242 -17.36 -0.32 -8.18
C ARG A 242 -17.67 0.34 -9.54
N PRO A 243 -18.28 -0.37 -10.51
CA PRO A 243 -18.51 0.15 -11.86
C PRO A 243 -19.55 1.28 -11.89
N LYS A 244 -19.42 2.23 -12.84
CA LYS A 244 -20.40 3.32 -13.13
C LYS A 244 -21.77 2.78 -13.57
N SER A 245 -21.79 1.75 -14.38
CA SER A 245 -23.01 1.06 -14.80
C SER A 245 -23.30 -0.12 -13.86
N ASP A 246 -24.58 -0.49 -13.74
CA ASP A 246 -24.96 -1.73 -13.04
C ASP A 246 -24.61 -2.98 -13.87
N GLU A 247 -24.25 -2.80 -15.14
CA GLU A 247 -24.22 -3.91 -16.08
C GLU A 247 -22.85 -4.54 -16.32
N GLY A 248 -21.73 -3.88 -15.95
CA GLY A 248 -20.38 -4.43 -16.15
C GLY A 248 -20.21 -5.08 -17.53
N THR A 249 -20.75 -4.45 -18.58
CA THR A 249 -21.05 -5.09 -19.87
C THR A 249 -19.83 -5.69 -20.54
N TYR A 250 -18.64 -5.13 -20.27
CA TYR A 250 -17.38 -5.60 -20.83
C TYR A 250 -17.07 -7.06 -20.50
N ALA A 251 -17.50 -7.57 -19.34
CA ALA A 251 -17.20 -8.93 -18.91
C ALA A 251 -18.20 -9.96 -19.45
N LYS A 252 -19.39 -9.55 -19.91
CA LYS A 252 -20.43 -10.48 -20.38
C LYS A 252 -19.97 -11.32 -21.59
N SER A 253 -19.03 -10.82 -22.39
CA SER A 253 -18.45 -11.52 -23.55
C SER A 253 -17.25 -12.41 -23.21
N TRP A 254 -16.82 -12.45 -21.95
CA TRP A 254 -15.63 -13.21 -21.53
C TRP A 254 -15.97 -14.66 -21.26
N ALA A 255 -14.97 -15.53 -21.41
CA ALA A 255 -15.12 -16.94 -21.10
C ALA A 255 -15.41 -17.14 -19.60
N LEU A 256 -16.34 -18.05 -19.29
CA LEU A 256 -16.67 -18.43 -17.92
C LEU A 256 -15.76 -19.57 -17.47
N TYR A 257 -15.18 -19.42 -16.29
CA TYR A 257 -14.41 -20.44 -15.59
C TYR A 257 -15.05 -20.73 -14.24
N LYS A 258 -15.45 -21.99 -14.01
CA LYS A 258 -15.96 -22.41 -12.72
C LYS A 258 -14.80 -22.89 -11.85
N THR A 259 -14.59 -22.23 -10.72
CA THR A 259 -13.68 -22.66 -9.67
C THR A 259 -14.47 -23.32 -8.54
N PRO A 260 -13.82 -24.10 -7.64
CA PRO A 260 -14.45 -24.54 -6.40
C PRO A 260 -15.00 -23.39 -5.53
N PHE A 261 -14.51 -22.17 -5.73
CA PHE A 261 -14.87 -20.98 -4.98
C PHE A 261 -15.88 -20.06 -5.70
N GLY A 262 -16.46 -20.52 -6.81
CA GLY A 262 -17.47 -19.81 -7.59
C GLY A 262 -17.10 -19.63 -9.06
N THR A 263 -17.99 -18.95 -9.79
CA THR A 263 -17.79 -18.63 -11.22
C THR A 263 -16.98 -17.35 -11.36
N THR A 264 -15.92 -17.41 -12.15
CA THR A 264 -15.09 -16.26 -12.52
C THR A 264 -15.07 -16.10 -14.03
N ARG A 265 -14.99 -14.87 -14.52
CA ARG A 265 -14.83 -14.61 -15.95
C ARG A 265 -13.35 -14.38 -16.24
N TYR A 266 -12.88 -14.80 -17.40
CA TYR A 266 -11.50 -14.55 -17.80
C TYR A 266 -11.39 -14.17 -19.26
N LEU A 267 -10.37 -13.37 -19.53
CA LEU A 267 -9.95 -13.02 -20.86
C LEU A 267 -8.50 -13.45 -21.05
N ARG A 268 -8.27 -14.25 -22.08
CA ARG A 268 -6.96 -14.80 -22.41
C ARG A 268 -6.33 -14.03 -23.57
N ASP A 269 -5.01 -13.86 -23.52
CA ASP A 269 -4.19 -13.46 -24.65
C ASP A 269 -3.07 -14.50 -24.85
N GLU A 270 -3.24 -15.34 -25.87
CA GLU A 270 -2.33 -16.46 -26.18
C GLU A 270 -0.96 -15.97 -26.65
N ARG A 271 -0.91 -14.86 -27.41
CA ARG A 271 0.35 -14.32 -27.95
C ARG A 271 1.30 -13.91 -26.83
N LYS A 272 0.74 -13.44 -25.71
CA LYS A 272 1.50 -12.95 -24.54
C LYS A 272 1.57 -13.94 -23.40
N LYS A 273 0.97 -15.12 -23.55
CA LYS A 273 0.78 -16.08 -22.47
C LYS A 273 0.22 -15.40 -21.20
N SER A 274 -0.82 -14.59 -21.35
CA SER A 274 -1.37 -13.78 -20.25
C SER A 274 -2.88 -13.90 -20.11
N LEU A 275 -3.36 -13.57 -18.91
CA LEU A 275 -4.75 -13.73 -18.49
C LEU A 275 -5.20 -12.53 -17.66
N VAL A 276 -6.38 -12.01 -17.96
CA VAL A 276 -7.12 -11.15 -17.05
C VAL A 276 -8.24 -11.96 -16.42
N HIS A 277 -8.26 -12.10 -15.10
CA HIS A 277 -9.42 -12.63 -14.42
C HIS A 277 -10.28 -11.53 -13.83
N CYS A 278 -11.58 -11.70 -13.99
CA CYS A 278 -12.62 -10.85 -13.42
C CYS A 278 -13.37 -11.65 -12.35
N LYS A 279 -13.34 -11.12 -11.12
CA LYS A 279 -14.12 -11.62 -10.00
C LYS A 279 -15.13 -10.57 -9.58
N GLU A 280 -16.39 -10.92 -9.70
CA GLU A 280 -17.51 -10.15 -9.18
C GLU A 280 -17.79 -10.61 -7.75
N LYS A 281 -17.76 -9.67 -6.78
CA LYS A 281 -18.10 -9.94 -5.39
C LYS A 281 -18.89 -8.76 -4.81
N TYR A 282 -20.14 -9.02 -4.45
CA TYR A 282 -21.10 -8.01 -4.01
C TYR A 282 -21.21 -6.86 -5.03
N LEU A 283 -20.83 -5.64 -4.64
CA LEU A 283 -20.89 -4.43 -5.47
C LEU A 283 -19.56 -4.12 -6.16
N TYR A 284 -18.57 -5.01 -6.07
CA TYR A 284 -17.22 -4.77 -6.59
C TYR A 284 -16.85 -5.75 -7.68
N ILE A 285 -16.15 -5.22 -8.68
CA ILE A 285 -15.44 -6.01 -9.67
C ILE A 285 -13.95 -5.93 -9.36
N THR A 286 -13.29 -7.09 -9.31
CA THR A 286 -11.84 -7.19 -9.22
C THR A 286 -11.29 -7.75 -10.53
N LEU A 287 -10.49 -6.94 -11.21
CA LEU A 287 -9.66 -7.36 -12.33
C LEU A 287 -8.27 -7.67 -11.83
N HIS A 288 -7.71 -8.79 -12.27
CA HIS A 288 -6.34 -9.17 -11.93
C HIS A 288 -5.67 -9.67 -13.20
N PHE A 289 -4.63 -8.96 -13.56
CA PHE A 289 -3.85 -9.20 -14.75
C PHE A 289 -2.65 -10.03 -14.35
N THR A 290 -2.44 -11.14 -15.06
CA THR A 290 -1.37 -12.08 -14.74
C THR A 290 -0.71 -12.49 -16.05
N VAL A 291 0.62 -12.55 -16.05
CA VAL A 291 1.42 -12.99 -17.19
C VAL A 291 2.13 -14.28 -16.78
N CYS A 292 2.16 -15.26 -17.67
CA CYS A 292 2.95 -16.46 -17.48
C CYS A 292 4.44 -16.09 -17.50
N SER A 293 5.17 -16.57 -16.50
CA SER A 293 6.61 -16.33 -16.37
C SER A 293 7.42 -17.62 -16.54
N CYS A 294 6.86 -18.69 -17.13
CA CYS A 294 7.60 -19.95 -17.35
C CYS A 294 8.82 -19.78 -18.25
N ASP A 295 8.84 -18.75 -19.10
CA ASP A 295 9.99 -18.47 -19.95
C ASP A 295 11.14 -17.81 -19.18
N THR A 296 10.89 -17.29 -17.97
CA THR A 296 11.86 -16.53 -17.16
C THR A 296 12.08 -17.05 -15.75
N SER A 297 11.23 -17.96 -15.27
CA SER A 297 11.26 -18.51 -13.91
C SER A 297 10.66 -19.91 -13.87
N ASP A 298 11.33 -20.82 -13.19
CA ASP A 298 10.81 -22.16 -12.88
C ASP A 298 9.57 -22.08 -11.95
N GLU A 299 9.50 -21.02 -11.14
CA GLU A 299 8.38 -20.71 -10.26
C GLU A 299 7.41 -19.75 -10.93
N CYS A 300 6.58 -20.28 -11.84
CA CYS A 300 5.54 -19.50 -12.49
C CYS A 300 4.33 -19.30 -11.58
N ALA A 301 4.17 -18.09 -11.03
CA ALA A 301 3.03 -17.73 -10.18
C ALA A 301 1.67 -17.92 -10.89
N PHE A 302 1.64 -17.78 -12.22
CA PHE A 302 0.45 -18.07 -13.03
C PHE A 302 0.11 -19.57 -12.99
N LYS A 303 1.11 -20.44 -13.19
CA LYS A 303 0.95 -21.90 -13.12
C LYS A 303 0.44 -22.36 -11.76
N GLY A 304 0.97 -21.77 -10.68
CA GLY A 304 0.54 -22.10 -9.31
C GLY A 304 -0.90 -21.67 -9.01
N ARG A 305 -1.39 -20.56 -9.60
CA ARG A 305 -2.74 -20.04 -9.35
C ARG A 305 -3.81 -20.59 -10.29
N PHE A 306 -3.45 -20.84 -11.54
CA PHE A 306 -4.36 -21.25 -12.61
C PHE A 306 -3.77 -22.40 -13.44
N PRO A 307 -3.51 -23.58 -12.84
CA PRO A 307 -2.86 -24.68 -13.54
C PRO A 307 -3.63 -25.11 -14.80
N ASP A 308 -4.96 -25.15 -14.73
CA ASP A 308 -5.81 -25.58 -15.85
C ASP A 308 -5.87 -24.56 -17.01
N LEU A 309 -5.56 -23.28 -16.72
CA LEU A 309 -5.50 -22.21 -17.73
C LEU A 309 -4.08 -21.94 -18.22
N HIS A 310 -3.09 -22.69 -17.72
CA HIS A 310 -1.67 -22.53 -18.03
C HIS A 310 -1.27 -23.07 -19.41
N VAL A 311 -2.14 -23.81 -20.09
CA VAL A 311 -1.84 -24.49 -21.37
C VAL A 311 -1.92 -23.51 -22.55
N PHE A 312 -0.92 -22.64 -22.72
CA PHE A 312 -0.80 -21.70 -23.84
C PHE A 312 -0.18 -22.32 -25.08
#